data_AF-A0A4Y2FFU3-F1
#
_entry.id   AF-A0A4Y2FFU3-F1
#
_cell.length_a   1.000
_cell.length_b   1.000
_cell.length_c   1.000
_cell.angle_alpha   90.00
_cell.angle_beta   90.00
_cell.angle_gamma   90.00
#
_symmetry.space_group_name_H-M   'P 1'
#
loop_
_entity.id
_entity.type
_entity.pdbx_description
1 polymer ?
#
loop_
_entity_poly.entity_id
_entity_poly.type
_entity_poly.pdbx_seq_one_letter_code
_entity_poly.pdbx_strand_id
1 'polypeptide(L)' 'MKNFPGVGLEEEVQYCGPRSPDITSLNFFLWGYVKDIVYQSLIRDTDELKSRITAVIQTVDSAMLHRM' A
#
# COMPACT_ATOMS: atom_id res chain seq x y z
N MET A 1 46.23 -4.68 -0.07
CA MET A 1 44.85 -4.36 -0.48
C MET A 1 43.89 -5.23 0.31
N LYS A 2 42.91 -4.63 0.97
CA LYS A 2 41.83 -5.34 1.66
C LYS A 2 40.81 -5.76 0.60
N ASN A 3 40.44 -7.03 0.54
CA ASN A 3 39.31 -7.49 -0.24
C ASN A 3 38.54 -8.53 0.58
N PHE A 4 37.40 -8.12 1.14
CA PHE A 4 36.45 -9.02 1.79
C PHE A 4 35.26 -9.19 0.84
N PRO A 5 35.03 -10.37 0.26
CA PRO A 5 33.80 -10.60 -0.48
C PRO A 5 32.79 -11.37 0.38
N GLY A 6 31.62 -10.75 0.53
CA GLY A 6 30.33 -11.46 0.57
C GLY A 6 29.97 -12.18 1.86
N VAL A 7 29.54 -11.43 2.87
CA VAL A 7 28.54 -11.96 3.82
C VAL A 7 27.21 -11.95 3.07
N GLY A 8 26.77 -13.12 2.62
CA GLY A 8 25.39 -13.35 2.18
C GLY A 8 24.48 -13.26 3.39
N LEU A 9 23.91 -12.07 3.61
CA LEU A 9 22.70 -11.94 4.41
C LEU A 9 21.55 -12.28 3.48
N GLU A 10 21.23 -13.57 3.38
CA GLU A 10 19.87 -14.01 3.06
C GLU A 10 19.00 -13.70 4.29
N GLU A 11 18.89 -12.41 4.59
CA GLU A 11 17.79 -11.89 5.38
C GLU A 11 16.59 -12.02 4.44
N GLU A 12 15.69 -12.94 4.79
CA GLU A 12 14.36 -13.08 4.21
C GLU A 12 13.53 -11.81 4.45
N VAL A 13 13.98 -10.71 3.86
CA VAL A 13 13.07 -9.65 3.48
C VAL A 13 12.27 -10.26 2.35
N GLN A 14 10.99 -10.50 2.61
CA GLN A 14 9.94 -10.78 1.62
C GLN A 14 9.97 -9.67 0.55
N TYR A 15 10.97 -9.73 -0.32
CA TYR A 15 11.13 -8.89 -1.48
C TYR A 15 10.04 -9.36 -2.41
N CYS A 16 9.08 -8.48 -2.69
CA CYS A 16 8.00 -8.72 -3.63
C CYS A 16 8.55 -9.39 -4.90
N GLY A 17 8.46 -10.72 -4.96
CA GLY A 17 8.92 -11.51 -6.10
C GLY A 17 7.97 -11.30 -7.27
N PRO A 18 8.38 -11.64 -8.51
CA PRO A 18 7.57 -11.49 -9.71
C PRO A 18 6.46 -12.56 -9.79
N ARG A 19 5.59 -12.65 -8.78
CA ARG A 19 4.51 -13.65 -8.65
C ARG A 19 3.21 -13.11 -8.06
N SER A 20 2.87 -11.84 -8.31
CA SER A 20 1.48 -11.38 -8.20
C SER A 20 1.22 -10.20 -9.13
N PRO A 21 0.77 -10.48 -10.37
CA PRO A 21 0.30 -9.45 -11.30
C PRO A 21 -0.90 -8.66 -10.74
N ASP A 22 -1.69 -9.29 -9.87
CA ASP A 22 -2.99 -8.76 -9.42
C ASP A 22 -2.88 -7.90 -8.15
N ILE A 23 -2.14 -8.37 -7.13
CA ILE A 23 -2.05 -7.69 -5.83
C ILE A 23 -1.27 -6.37 -5.93
N THR A 24 -0.22 -6.31 -6.76
CA THR A 24 0.58 -5.09 -6.93
C THR A 24 -0.22 -3.99 -7.63
N SER A 25 -1.00 -4.36 -8.64
CA SER A 25 -1.87 -3.45 -9.39
C SER A 25 -3.02 -2.94 -8.52
N LEU A 26 -3.64 -3.83 -7.73
CA LEU A 26 -4.67 -3.46 -6.76
C LEU A 26 -4.14 -2.54 -5.67
N ASN A 27 -2.96 -2.84 -5.11
CA ASN A 27 -2.35 -2.00 -4.06
C ASN A 27 -2.00 -0.60 -4.59
N PHE A 28 -1.51 -0.50 -5.84
CA PHE A 28 -1.23 0.78 -6.47
C PHE A 28 -2.51 1.61 -6.68
N PHE A 29 -3.56 1.00 -7.21
CA PHE A 29 -4.84 1.66 -7.44
C PHE A 29 -5.53 2.06 -6.13
N LEU A 30 -5.65 1.13 -5.19
CA LEU A 30 -6.31 1.36 -3.91
C LEU A 30 -5.61 2.48 -3.14
N TRP A 31 -4.27 2.47 -3.12
CA TRP A 31 -3.50 3.54 -2.49
C TRP A 31 -3.68 4.89 -3.19
N GLY A 32 -3.79 4.90 -4.53
CA GLY A 32 -4.14 6.10 -5.30
C GLY A 32 -5.51 6.67 -4.92
N TYR A 33 -6.53 5.81 -4.92
CA TYR A 33 -7.92 6.15 -4.59
C TYR A 33 -8.06 6.66 -3.15
N VAL A 34 -7.46 5.96 -2.18
CA VAL A 34 -7.53 6.36 -0.78
C VAL A 34 -6.90 7.72 -0.57
N LYS A 35 -5.73 7.99 -1.16
CA LYS A 35 -5.09 9.31 -1.06
C LYS A 35 -5.95 10.42 -1.65
N ASP A 36 -6.55 10.20 -2.82
CA ASP A 36 -7.36 11.21 -3.49
C ASP A 36 -8.52 11.69 -2.60
N ILE A 37 -9.20 10.75 -1.93
CA ILE A 37 -10.34 11.06 -1.06
C ILE A 37 -9.90 11.60 0.30
N VAL A 38 -8.90 10.97 0.93
CA VAL A 38 -8.43 11.37 2.27
C VAL A 38 -7.90 12.80 2.25
N TYR A 39 -7.14 13.17 1.20
CA TYR A 39 -6.51 14.48 1.04
C TYR A 39 -7.35 15.49 0.23
N GLN A 40 -8.56 15.14 -0.21
CA GLN A 40 -9.47 16.06 -0.90
C GLN A 40 -9.78 17.32 -0.08
N SER A 41 -9.72 17.21 1.24
CA SER A 41 -9.84 18.34 2.16
C SER A 41 -8.78 18.30 3.25
N LEU A 42 -8.42 19.47 3.77
CA LEU A 42 -7.45 19.61 4.84
C LEU A 42 -7.82 18.76 6.05
N ILE A 43 -6.83 18.03 6.56
CA ILE A 43 -6.94 17.20 7.75
C ILE A 43 -6.35 17.98 8.91
N ARG A 44 -7.09 18.09 10.01
CA ARG A 44 -6.73 18.93 11.15
C ARG A 44 -5.96 18.17 12.21
N ASP A 45 -6.22 16.88 12.35
CA ASP A 45 -5.60 16.02 13.34
C ASP A 45 -5.52 14.56 12.88
N THR A 46 -4.68 13.77 13.55
CA THR A 46 -4.47 12.35 13.29
C THR A 46 -5.73 11.50 13.48
N ASP A 47 -6.64 11.85 14.39
CA ASP A 47 -7.88 11.10 14.58
C ASP A 47 -8.87 11.34 13.43
N GLU A 48 -8.88 12.54 12.85
CA GLU A 48 -9.61 12.82 11.62
C GLU A 48 -9.03 12.01 10.44
N LEU A 49 -7.70 11.93 10.33
CA LEU A 49 -7.03 11.10 9.33
C LEU A 49 -7.46 9.63 9.43
N LYS A 50 -7.38 9.05 10.63
CA LYS A 50 -7.77 7.66 10.88
C LYS A 50 -9.23 7.42 10.51
N SER A 51 -10.12 8.30 10.98
CA SER A 51 -11.56 8.19 10.71
C SER A 51 -11.85 8.23 9.21
N ARG A 52 -11.20 9.12 8.46
CA ARG A 52 -11.36 9.21 7.01
C ARG A 52 -10.81 7.99 6.29
N ILE A 53 -9.63 7.50 6.66
CA ILE A 53 -9.09 6.27 6.06
C ILE A 53 -10.07 5.11 6.30
N THR A 54 -10.57 4.94 7.52
CA THR A 54 -11.57 3.90 7.83
C THR A 54 -12.84 4.08 7.00
N ALA A 55 -13.37 5.30 6.90
CA ALA A 55 -14.57 5.57 6.10
C ALA A 55 -14.35 5.25 4.62
N VAL A 56 -13.21 5.66 4.04
CA VAL A 56 -12.89 5.37 2.64
C VAL A 56 -12.74 3.87 2.39
N ILE A 57 -12.03 3.16 3.26
CA ILE A 57 -11.91 1.69 3.15
C ILE A 57 -13.29 1.01 3.27
N GLN A 58 -14.18 1.52 4.13
CA GLN A 58 -15.57 1.02 4.23
C GLN A 58 -16.39 1.30 2.96
N THR A 59 -16.09 2.35 2.19
CA THR A 59 -16.73 2.59 0.89
C THR A 59 -16.21 1.68 -0.22
N VAL A 60 -15.01 1.11 -0.06
CA VAL A 60 -14.46 0.11 -0.99
C VAL A 60 -15.19 -1.20 -0.73
N ASP A 61 -16.36 -1.34 -1.36
CA ASP A 61 -17.17 -2.54 -1.26
C ASP A 61 -16.54 -3.72 -2.06
N SER A 62 -16.89 -4.95 -1.68
CA SER A 62 -16.49 -6.16 -2.41
C SER A 62 -16.85 -6.08 -3.91
N ALA A 63 -17.92 -5.37 -4.26
CA ALA A 63 -18.30 -5.13 -5.65
C ALA A 63 -17.35 -4.19 -6.41
N MET A 64 -16.67 -3.24 -5.75
CA MET A 64 -15.61 -2.45 -6.38
C MET A 64 -14.39 -3.31 -6.65
N LEU A 65 -14.00 -4.16 -5.69
CA LEU A 65 -12.88 -5.08 -5.85
C LEU A 65 -13.13 -6.12 -6.95
N HIS A 66 -14.37 -6.55 -7.15
CA HIS A 66 -14.75 -7.50 -8.21
C HIS A 66 -14.81 -6.87 -9.62
N ARG A 67 -14.81 -5.53 -9.73
CA ARG A 67 -14.86 -4.80 -11.01
C ARG A 67 -13.49 -4.40 -11.55
N MET A 68 -12.43 -4.68 -10.79
CA MET A 68 -11.04 -4.37 -11.14
C MET A 68 -10.36 -5.50 -11.89
#